data_AF-A0A920PNI2-F1
#
_entry.id   AF-A0A920PNI2-F1
#
_cell.length_a   1.000
_cell.length_b   1.000
_cell.length_c   1.000
_cell.angle_alpha   90.00
_cell.angle_beta   90.00
_cell.angle_gamma   90.00
#
_symmetry.space_group_name_H-M   'P 1'
#
loop_
_entity.id
_entity.type
_entity.pdbx_description
1 polymer ?
#
loop_
_entity_poly.entity_id
_entity_poly.type
_entity_poly.pdbx_seq_one_letter_code
_entity_poly.pdbx_strand_id
1 'polypeptide(L)'
;MTLREALKKSGGDIETAFRLYEKFRIPRTARVQYSARLMGRIYHASGAERLVRNSLWKDRSPDEYYKGPFNWLYGWKVETCLD
;
A
#
# COMPACT_ATOMS: atom_id res chain seq x y z
N MET A 1 3.29 12.93 9.19
CA MET A 1 4.43 12.10 9.63
C MET A 1 5.54 12.04 8.58
N THR A 2 5.30 11.55 7.35
CA THR A 2 6.35 11.52 6.30
C THR A 2 6.94 12.88 5.95
N LEU A 3 6.11 13.93 5.83
CA LEU A 3 6.61 15.29 5.58
C LEU A 3 7.53 15.79 6.70
N ARG A 4 7.24 15.45 7.96
CA ARG A 4 8.09 15.79 9.10
C ARG A 4 9.46 15.11 8.99
N GLU A 5 9.49 13.83 8.64
CA GLU A 5 10.77 13.13 8.45
C GLU A 5 11.53 13.69 7.23
N ALA A 6 10.82 14.11 6.18
CA ALA A 6 11.44 14.75 5.02
C ALA A 6 12.05 16.11 5.37
N LEU A 7 11.36 16.92 6.18
CA LEU A 7 11.87 18.19 6.73
C LEU A 7 13.12 17.98 7.58
N LYS A 8 13.10 16.98 8.48
CA LYS A 8 14.27 16.62 9.28
C LYS A 8 15.46 16.21 8.40
N LYS A 9 15.23 15.35 7.40
CA LYS A 9 16.27 14.87 6.47
C LYS A 9 16.82 15.99 5.57
N SER A 10 16.02 17.02 5.32
CA SER A 10 16.41 18.18 4.49
C SER A 10 16.97 19.35 5.31
N GLY A 11 17.21 19.18 6.62
CA GLY A 11 17.73 20.26 7.47
C GLY A 11 16.81 21.48 7.59
N GLY A 12 15.50 21.28 7.39
CA GLY A 12 14.52 22.37 7.38
C GLY A 12 14.36 23.08 6.03
N ASP A 13 15.12 22.72 4.99
CA ASP A 13 14.87 23.23 3.65
C ASP A 13 13.51 22.73 3.13
N ILE A 14 12.62 23.68 2.88
CA ILE A 14 11.22 23.41 2.57
C ILE A 14 11.09 22.81 1.17
N GLU A 15 11.80 23.36 0.18
CA GLU A 15 11.67 22.91 -1.20
C GLU A 15 12.18 21.47 -1.37
N THR A 16 13.36 21.17 -0.83
CA THR A 16 13.89 19.80 -0.84
C THR A 16 12.99 18.84 -0.07
N ALA A 17 12.45 19.25 1.07
CA ALA A 17 11.55 18.42 1.86
C ALA A 17 10.25 18.07 1.11
N PHE A 18 9.66 19.01 0.39
CA PHE A 18 8.47 18.74 -0.43
C PHE A 18 8.78 17.78 -1.58
N ARG A 19 9.88 18.01 -2.31
CA ARG A 19 10.30 17.08 -3.39
C ARG A 19 10.55 15.67 -2.85
N LEU A 20 11.18 15.56 -1.68
CA LEU A 20 11.44 14.27 -1.03
C LEU A 20 10.14 13.60 -0.55
N TYR A 21 9.23 14.36 0.05
CA TYR A 21 7.91 13.87 0.45
C TYR A 21 7.13 13.32 -0.75
N GLU A 22 7.07 14.07 -1.86
CA GLU A 22 6.38 13.68 -3.08
C GLU A 22 6.96 12.40 -3.67
N LYS A 23 8.30 12.31 -3.77
CA LYS A 23 9.02 11.13 -4.27
C LYS A 23 8.56 9.83 -3.61
N PHE A 24 8.37 9.85 -2.29
CA PHE A 24 7.98 8.64 -1.54
C PHE A 24 6.48 8.47 -1.39
N ARG A 25 5.71 9.57 -1.30
CA ARG A 25 4.28 9.48 -1.02
C ARG A 25 3.43 9.25 -2.27
N ILE A 26 3.81 9.81 -3.42
CA ILE A 26 3.06 9.62 -4.67
C ILE A 26 2.98 8.13 -5.05
N PRO A 27 4.08 7.37 -5.13
CA PRO A 27 4.00 5.94 -5.47
C PRO A 27 3.22 5.13 -4.43
N ARG A 28 3.39 5.44 -3.13
CA ARG A 28 2.68 4.75 -2.05
C ARG A 28 1.17 4.97 -2.13
N THR A 29 0.71 6.20 -2.29
CA THR A 29 -0.73 6.50 -2.38
C THR A 29 -1.33 5.97 -3.68
N ALA A 30 -0.60 6.07 -4.79
CA ALA A 30 -1.00 5.47 -6.06
C ALA A 30 -1.21 3.94 -5.92
N ARG A 31 -0.26 3.23 -5.30
CA ARG A 31 -0.39 1.79 -5.03
C ARG A 31 -1.65 1.47 -4.22
N VAL A 32 -1.99 2.27 -3.21
CA VAL A 32 -3.24 2.11 -2.43
C VAL A 32 -4.46 2.26 -3.34
N GLN A 33 -4.54 3.32 -4.13
CA GLN A 33 -5.67 3.59 -5.01
C GLN A 33 -5.87 2.48 -6.06
N TYR A 34 -4.80 2.05 -6.72
CA TYR A 34 -4.87 0.97 -7.71
C TYR A 34 -5.21 -0.38 -7.08
N SER A 35 -4.60 -0.69 -5.93
CA SER A 35 -4.90 -1.93 -5.20
C SER A 35 -6.35 -1.97 -4.74
N ALA A 36 -6.89 -0.86 -4.24
CA ALA A 36 -8.29 -0.78 -3.82
C ALA A 36 -9.26 -1.06 -4.98
N ARG A 37 -9.02 -0.47 -6.16
CA ARG A 37 -9.83 -0.73 -7.36
C ARG A 37 -9.73 -2.18 -7.81
N LEU A 38 -8.53 -2.75 -7.80
CA LEU A 38 -8.31 -4.16 -8.14
C LEU A 38 -9.06 -5.08 -7.15
N MET A 39 -8.91 -4.85 -5.85
CA MET A 39 -9.61 -5.62 -4.82
C MET A 39 -11.13 -5.48 -4.95
N GLY A 40 -11.63 -4.30 -5.31
CA GLY A 40 -13.04 -4.10 -5.64
C GLY A 40 -13.52 -5.06 -6.74
N ARG A 41 -12.77 -5.20 -7.84
CA ARG A 41 -13.10 -6.17 -8.89
C ARG A 41 -13.01 -7.62 -8.42
N ILE A 42 -11.98 -7.97 -7.65
CA ILE A 42 -11.79 -9.33 -7.14
C ILE A 42 -12.91 -9.71 -6.17
N TYR A 43 -13.33 -8.80 -5.28
CA TYR A 43 -14.42 -9.06 -4.35
C TYR A 43 -15.75 -9.27 -5.06
N HIS A 44 -16.03 -8.47 -6.08
CA HIS A 44 -17.27 -8.51 -6.87
C HIS A 44 -17.18 -9.40 -8.12
N ALA A 45 -16.18 -10.28 -8.23
CA ALA A 45 -16.03 -11.18 -9.37
C ALA A 45 -17.27 -12.07 -9.54
N SER A 46 -17.67 -12.27 -10.80
CA SER A 46 -18.85 -13.06 -11.19
C SER A 46 -18.48 -14.11 -12.24
N GLY A 47 -19.43 -14.99 -12.61
CA GLY A 47 -19.20 -16.02 -13.63
C GLY A 47 -18.00 -16.93 -13.34
N ALA A 48 -17.18 -17.19 -14.36
CA ALA A 48 -15.99 -18.04 -14.28
C ALA A 48 -14.90 -17.45 -13.36
N GLU A 49 -14.71 -16.12 -13.34
CA GLU A 49 -13.72 -15.46 -12.49
C GLU A 49 -14.00 -15.70 -11.00
N ARG A 50 -15.29 -15.74 -10.61
CA ARG A 50 -15.71 -16.08 -9.24
C ARG A 50 -15.25 -17.48 -8.83
N LEU A 51 -15.31 -18.46 -9.74
CA LEU A 51 -14.91 -19.83 -9.45
C LEU A 51 -13.41 -19.93 -9.22
N VAL A 52 -12.61 -19.28 -10.06
CA VAL A 52 -11.15 -19.18 -9.90
C VAL A 52 -10.80 -18.45 -8.60
N ARG A 53 -11.43 -17.31 -8.32
CA ARG A 53 -11.24 -16.57 -7.07
C ARG A 53 -11.54 -17.45 -5.86
N ASN A 54 -12.67 -18.15 -5.87
CA ASN A 54 -13.05 -19.05 -4.78
C ASN A 54 -12.03 -20.17 -4.60
N SER A 55 -11.54 -20.79 -5.67
CA SER A 55 -10.53 -21.86 -5.55
C SER A 55 -9.19 -21.34 -5.02
N LEU A 56 -8.79 -20.11 -5.36
CA LEU A 56 -7.56 -19.49 -4.86
C LEU A 56 -7.62 -19.10 -3.38
N TRP A 57 -8.83 -18.89 -2.83
CA TRP A 57 -9.06 -18.47 -1.44
C TRP A 57 -9.56 -19.58 -0.53
N LYS A 58 -10.15 -20.63 -1.10
CA LYS A 58 -10.55 -21.82 -0.39
C LYS A 58 -9.32 -22.35 0.37
N ASP A 59 -9.52 -22.62 1.65
CA ASP A 59 -8.52 -23.15 2.58
C ASP A 59 -7.40 -22.16 3.01
N ARG A 60 -7.48 -20.87 2.65
CA ARG A 60 -6.60 -19.86 3.28
C ARG A 60 -7.04 -19.59 4.71
N SER A 61 -6.10 -19.64 5.64
CA SER A 61 -6.28 -19.10 6.97
C SER A 61 -6.48 -17.57 6.92
N PRO A 62 -7.13 -16.97 7.94
CA PRO A 62 -7.21 -15.51 8.05
C PRO A 62 -5.83 -14.84 7.95
N ASP A 63 -4.79 -15.48 8.48
CA ASP A 63 -3.43 -14.95 8.44
C ASP A 63 -2.83 -14.95 7.02
N GLU A 64 -3.02 -16.01 6.25
CA GLU A 64 -2.57 -16.05 4.84
C GLU A 64 -3.35 -15.09 3.95
N TYR A 65 -4.57 -14.78 4.37
CA TYR A 65 -5.43 -13.83 3.70
C TYR A 65 -4.99 -12.38 3.97
N TYR A 66 -4.67 -12.05 5.22
CA TYR A 66 -4.40 -10.67 5.65
C TYR A 66 -2.91 -10.34 5.82
N LYS A 67 -2.12 -11.19 6.49
CA LYS A 67 -0.75 -10.84 6.91
C LYS A 67 0.21 -10.74 5.72
N GLY A 68 0.23 -11.72 4.82
CA GLY A 68 1.18 -11.71 3.69
C GLY A 68 0.89 -10.60 2.67
N PRO A 69 -0.27 -10.65 1.99
CA PRO A 69 -0.57 -9.73 0.88
C PRO A 69 -0.71 -8.26 1.28
N PHE A 70 -1.08 -7.97 2.54
CA PHE A 70 -1.31 -6.59 3.00
C PHE A 70 -0.21 -6.05 3.91
N ASN A 71 0.90 -6.77 4.10
CA ASN A 71 2.01 -6.26 4.92
C ASN A 71 2.58 -4.94 4.36
N TRP A 72 2.61 -4.74 3.04
CA TRP A 72 3.05 -3.47 2.45
C TRP A 72 2.15 -2.28 2.82
N LEU A 73 0.87 -2.56 3.14
CA LEU A 73 -0.12 -1.57 3.53
C LEU A 73 -0.04 -1.30 5.03
N TYR A 74 -0.21 -2.35 5.85
CA TYR A 74 -0.34 -2.27 7.30
C TYR A 74 1.00 -2.31 8.06
N GLY A 75 2.03 -2.92 7.47
CA GLY A 75 3.40 -2.94 8.02
C GLY A 75 4.20 -1.66 7.75
N TRP A 76 3.57 -0.62 7.20
CA TRP A 76 4.23 0.65 6.97
C TRP A 76 4.54 1.37 8.29
N LYS A 77 5.73 1.95 8.34
CA LYS A 77 6.30 2.58 9.52
C LYS A 77 6.85 3.96 9.18
N VAL A 78 6.79 4.89 10.13
CA VAL A 78 7.32 6.25 9.92
C VAL A 78 8.84 6.24 9.86
N GLU A 79 9.47 5.33 10.60
CA GLU A 79 10.91 5.16 10.72
C GLU A 79 11.56 4.83 9.37
N THR A 80 10.81 4.17 8.47
CA THR A 80 11.28 3.71 7.15
C THR A 80 10.52 4.38 6.00
N CYS A 81 9.90 5.54 6.23
CA CYS A 81 9.00 6.14 5.24
C CYS A 81 9.69 6.92 4.11
N LEU A 82 11.02 7.01 4.15
CA LEU A 82 11.88 7.69 3.16
C LEU A 82 12.95 6.74 2.58
N ASP A 83 12.68 5.43 2.64
CA ASP A 83 13.51 4.35 2.12
C ASP A 83 12.91 3.78 0.82
#